data_AF-A0A973TZV8-F1
#
_entry.id   AF-A0A973TZV8-F1
#
_cell.length_a   1.000
_cell.length_b   1.000
_cell.length_c   1.000
_cell.angle_alpha   90.00
_cell.angle_beta   90.00
_cell.angle_gamma   90.00
#
_symmetry.space_group_name_H-M   'P 1'
#
loop_
_entity.id
_entity.type
_entity.pdbx_description
1 polymer ?
#
loop_
_entity_poly.entity_id
_entity_poly.type
_entity_poly.pdbx_seq_one_letter_code
_entity_poly.pdbx_strand_id
1 'polypeptide(L)'
;VAVLDCDAMLVVGTSLAVEPAAGLVPLAAKAGAAVVICNLEPTPYDSVAAAVVREPAATALPELAAVPVVATGPIRTWGDPSTW
;
A
#
# COMPACT_ATOMS: atom_id res chain seq x y z
N VAL A 1 14.25 1.66 -4.64
CA VAL A 1 13.88 2.63 -5.70
C VAL A 1 12.36 2.71 -5.82
N ALA A 2 11.66 1.62 -6.16
CA ALA A 2 10.18 1.64 -6.26
C ALA A 2 9.44 2.19 -5.02
N VAL A 3 9.86 1.84 -3.81
CA VAL A 3 9.24 2.34 -2.55
C VAL A 3 9.45 3.85 -2.33
N LEU A 4 10.48 4.44 -2.93
CA LEU A 4 10.79 5.87 -2.80
C LEU A 4 10.07 6.72 -3.85
N ASP A 5 9.65 6.11 -4.95
CA ASP A 5 9.02 6.79 -6.10
C ASP A 5 7.51 6.49 -6.22
N CYS A 6 6.92 5.77 -5.26
CA CYS A 6 5.50 5.46 -5.31
C CYS A 6 4.64 6.56 -4.68
N ASP A 7 3.48 6.83 -5.29
CA ASP A 7 2.48 7.74 -4.71
C ASP A 7 1.64 7.04 -3.63
N ALA A 8 1.55 5.71 -3.69
CA ALA A 8 0.81 4.88 -2.75
C ALA A 8 1.48 3.52 -2.53
N MET A 9 1.30 2.96 -1.33
CA MET A 9 1.75 1.62 -0.96
C MET A 9 0.58 0.86 -0.31
N LEU A 10 0.15 -0.24 -0.92
CA LEU A 10 -0.86 -1.13 -0.35
C LEU A 10 -0.18 -2.35 0.29
N VAL A 11 -0.42 -2.53 1.59
CA VAL A 11 0.07 -3.66 2.39
C VAL A 11 -1.10 -4.59 2.66
N VAL A 12 -0.96 -5.88 2.34
CA VAL A 12 -2.07 -6.85 2.46
C VAL A 12 -1.62 -8.11 3.19
N GLY A 13 -2.38 -8.51 4.20
CA GLY A 13 -2.30 -9.84 4.81
C GLY A 13 -0.96 -10.18 5.46
N THR A 14 -0.24 -9.17 5.95
CA THR A 14 1.05 -9.33 6.64
C THR A 14 0.98 -8.69 8.02
N SER A 15 1.58 -9.35 9.01
CA SER A 15 1.75 -8.81 10.36
C SER A 15 2.77 -7.67 10.43
N LEU A 16 3.55 -7.44 9.37
CA LEU A 16 4.65 -6.48 9.32
C LEU A 16 5.69 -6.71 10.45
N ALA A 17 5.88 -7.97 10.86
CA ALA A 17 6.82 -8.35 11.92
C ALA A 17 8.20 -8.81 11.41
N VAL A 18 8.34 -9.03 10.10
CA VAL A 18 9.57 -9.60 9.50
C VAL A 18 10.30 -8.56 8.66
N GLU A 19 11.55 -8.32 9.02
CA GLU A 19 12.47 -7.48 8.25
C GLU A 19 13.11 -8.26 7.09
N PRO A 20 13.47 -7.60 5.96
CA PRO A 20 13.46 -6.15 5.71
C PRO A 20 12.14 -5.60 5.14
N ALA A 21 11.15 -6.46 4.90
CA ALA A 21 9.90 -6.07 4.24
C ALA A 21 9.09 -5.09 5.08
N ALA A 22 9.04 -5.31 6.40
CA ALA A 22 8.39 -4.41 7.36
C ALA A 22 8.96 -2.98 7.30
N GLY A 23 10.28 -2.85 7.17
CA GLY A 23 10.98 -1.56 7.04
C GLY A 23 10.62 -0.74 5.79
N LEU A 24 9.94 -1.32 4.79
CA LEU A 24 9.48 -0.58 3.62
C LEU A 24 8.32 0.36 3.93
N VAL A 25 7.48 0.03 4.91
CA VAL A 25 6.32 0.84 5.30
C VAL A 25 6.71 2.22 5.83
N PRO A 26 7.58 2.33 6.86
CA PRO A 26 8.03 3.64 7.32
C PRO A 26 8.87 4.37 6.26
N LEU A 27 9.53 3.65 5.34
CA LEU A 27 10.27 4.25 4.24
C LEU A 27 9.33 4.93 3.24
N ALA A 28 8.26 4.25 2.81
CA ALA A 28 7.22 4.78 1.93
C ALA A 28 6.53 6.01 2.55
N ALA A 29 6.13 5.90 3.82
CA ALA A 29 5.49 7.00 4.53
C ALA A 29 6.40 8.24 4.61
N LYS A 30 7.70 8.04 4.87
CA LYS A 30 8.70 9.14 4.88
C LYS A 30 8.95 9.73 3.50
N ALA A 31 8.81 8.94 2.43
CA ALA A 31 8.90 9.41 1.05
C ALA A 31 7.64 10.18 0.60
N GLY A 32 6.58 10.20 1.41
CA GLY A 32 5.33 10.92 1.12
C GLY A 32 4.26 10.05 0.46
N ALA A 33 4.48 8.75 0.32
CA ALA A 33 3.49 7.84 -0.24
C ALA A 33 2.30 7.63 0.71
N ALA A 34 1.10 7.51 0.15
CA ALA A 34 -0.07 7.09 0.90
C ALA A 34 -0.01 5.60 1.23
N VAL A 35 0.25 5.27 2.51
CA VAL A 35 0.29 3.88 2.99
C VAL A 35 -1.11 3.42 3.38
N VAL A 36 -1.59 2.34 2.78
CA VAL A 36 -2.85 1.67 3.14
C VAL A 36 -2.53 0.26 3.64
N ILE A 37 -3.01 -0.09 4.83
CA ILE A 37 -2.80 -1.40 5.44
C ILE A 37 -4.12 -2.16 5.49
N CYS A 38 -4.19 -3.29 4.80
CA CYS A 38 -5.29 -4.24 4.88
C CYS A 38 -4.83 -5.47 5.67
N ASN A 39 -5.15 -5.49 6.96
CA ASN A 39 -4.82 -6.62 7.83
C ASN A 39 -5.85 -6.76 8.95
N LEU A 40 -6.24 -8.01 9.23
CA LEU A 40 -7.20 -8.33 10.30
C LEU A 40 -6.66 -7.96 11.68
N GLU A 41 -5.37 -8.18 11.90
CA GLU A 41 -4.71 -7.94 13.17
C GLU A 41 -3.96 -6.60 13.19
N PRO A 42 -3.87 -5.94 14.35
CA PRO A 42 -3.06 -4.73 14.50
C PRO A 42 -1.63 -4.92 14.02
N THR A 43 -1.09 -3.88 13.36
CA THR A 43 0.31 -3.86 12.92
C THR A 43 1.08 -2.76 13.65
N PRO A 44 2.42 -2.88 13.79
CA PRO A 44 3.24 -1.82 14.39
C PRO A 44 3.17 -0.47 13.65
N TYR A 45 2.68 -0.47 12.41
CA TYR A 45 2.70 0.68 11.50
C TYR A 45 1.31 1.29 11.26
N ASP A 46 0.28 0.85 11.99
CA ASP A 46 -1.08 1.39 11.84
C ASP A 46 -1.14 2.90 12.09
N SER A 47 -0.27 3.43 12.96
CA SER A 47 -0.20 4.86 13.30
C SER A 47 0.39 5.74 12.19
N VAL A 48 1.16 5.15 11.26
CA VAL A 48 1.75 5.86 10.11
C VAL A 48 0.97 5.62 8.82
N ALA A 49 -0.04 4.74 8.84
CA ALA A 49 -0.88 4.46 7.71
C ALA A 49 -1.89 5.60 7.49
N ALA A 50 -2.13 5.95 6.23
CA ALA A 50 -3.19 6.86 5.83
C ALA A 50 -4.57 6.21 6.02
N ALA A 51 -4.66 4.88 5.87
CA ALA A 51 -5.87 4.10 6.14
C ALA A 51 -5.52 2.68 6.59
N VAL A 52 -6.37 2.13 7.47
CA VAL A 52 -6.27 0.75 7.95
C VAL A 52 -7.61 0.04 7.73
N VAL A 53 -7.60 -1.01 6.91
CA VAL A 53 -8.76 -1.84 6.58
C VAL A 53 -8.70 -3.14 7.37
N ARG A 54 -9.72 -3.39 8.19
CA ARG A 54 -9.82 -4.52 9.13
C ARG A 54 -10.73 -5.63 8.62
N GLU A 55 -10.47 -6.05 7.40
CA GLU A 55 -11.28 -7.05 6.70
C GLU A 55 -10.38 -8.09 6.02
N PRO A 56 -10.90 -9.30 5.74
CA PRO A 56 -10.17 -10.26 4.94
C PRO A 56 -9.83 -9.65 3.59
N ALA A 57 -8.58 -9.79 3.16
CA ALA A 57 -8.13 -9.28 1.86
C ALA A 57 -8.97 -9.82 0.69
N ALA A 58 -9.47 -11.05 0.81
CA ALA A 58 -10.36 -11.68 -0.16
C ALA A 58 -11.72 -10.97 -0.32
N THR A 59 -12.11 -10.15 0.66
CA THR A 59 -13.34 -9.33 0.63
C THR A 59 -13.01 -7.88 0.29
N ALA A 60 -12.04 -7.29 0.99
CA ALA A 60 -11.69 -5.88 0.86
C ALA A 60 -11.14 -5.52 -0.53
N LEU A 61 -10.28 -6.37 -1.11
CA LEU A 61 -9.64 -6.04 -2.39
C LEU A 61 -10.63 -6.03 -3.57
N PRO A 62 -11.54 -7.00 -3.73
CA PRO A 62 -12.59 -6.92 -4.74
C PRO A 62 -13.47 -5.67 -4.59
N GLU A 63 -13.84 -5.31 -3.35
CA GLU A 63 -14.67 -4.11 -3.12
C GLU A 63 -13.92 -2.83 -3.51
N LEU A 64 -12.63 -2.72 -3.16
CA LEU A 64 -11.79 -1.60 -3.55
C LEU A 64 -11.62 -1.50 -5.08
N ALA A 65 -11.43 -2.64 -5.74
CA ALA A 65 -11.29 -2.72 -7.20
C ALA A 65 -12.61 -2.39 -7.94
N ALA A 66 -13.76 -2.57 -7.30
CA ALA A 66 -15.06 -2.26 -7.87
C ALA A 66 -15.40 -0.75 -7.81
N VAL A 67 -14.66 0.04 -7.02
CA VAL A 67 -14.85 1.49 -6.94
C VAL A 67 -14.49 2.13 -8.30
N PRO A 68 -15.37 2.95 -8.88
CA PRO A 68 -15.06 3.68 -10.11
C PRO A 68 -13.82 4.57 -9.93
N VAL A 69 -12.87 4.47 -10.87
CA VAL A 69 -11.66 5.29 -10.84
C VAL A 69 -12.03 6.75 -11.12
N VAL A 70 -11.92 7.60 -10.09
CA VAL A 70 -12.21 9.03 -10.20
C VAL A 70 -10.92 9.77 -10.56
N ALA A 71 -10.56 9.72 -11.84
CA ALA A 71 -9.38 10.33 -12.45
C ALA A 71 -8.02 9.86 -11.89
N THR A 72 -7.16 9.39 -12.79
CA THR A 72 -5.73 9.24 -12.52
C THR A 72 -4.96 9.86 -13.67
N GLY A 73 -3.86 10.56 -13.37
CA GLY A 73 -2.82 10.82 -14.36
C GLY A 73 -2.24 9.49 -14.90
N PRO A 74 -1.22 9.52 -15.78
CA PRO A 74 -0.62 8.29 -16.27
C PRO A 74 -0.17 7.41 -15.09
N ILE A 75 -0.71 6.19 -15.02
CA ILE A 75 -0.33 5.21 -13.99
C ILE A 75 1.11 4.78 -14.29
N ARG A 76 2.05 5.14 -13.41
CA ARG A 76 3.42 4.62 -13.48
C ARG A 76 3.44 3.26 -12.80
N THR A 77 3.75 2.22 -13.56
CA THR A 77 3.86 0.87 -13.01
C THR A 77 5.23 0.34 -13.33
N TRP A 78 5.94 -0.19 -12.33
CA TRP A 78 7.26 -0.77 -12.57
C TRP A 78 7.22 -1.95 -13.57
N GLY A 79 6.04 -2.56 -13.79
CA GLY A 79 5.81 -3.61 -14.78
C GLY A 79 5.71 -3.12 -16.23
N ASP A 80 5.56 -1.81 -16.48
CA ASP A 80 5.58 -1.22 -17.80
C ASP A 80 6.92 -0.52 -18.04
N PRO A 81 7.78 -1.04 -18.94
CA PRO A 81 9.08 -0.45 -19.16
C PRO A 81 9.08 0.95 -19.76
N SER A 82 7.95 1.40 -20.29
CA SER A 82 7.79 2.75 -20.85
C SER A 82 7.53 3.82 -19.78
N THR A 83 7.43 3.42 -18.50
CA THR A 83 7.05 4.31 -17.40
C THR A 83 8.18 4.62 -16.40
N TRP A 84 9.38 4.06 -16.59
CA TRP A 84 10.66 4.48 -15.98
C TRP A 84 11.52 5.25 -16.99
#